data_AF-A0A3S1D7J4-F1
#
_entry.id   AF-A0A3S1D7J4-F1
#
_cell.length_a   1.000
_cell.length_b   1.000
_cell.length_c   1.000
_cell.angle_alpha   90.00
_cell.angle_beta   90.00
_cell.angle_gamma   90.00
#
_symmetry.space_group_name_H-M   'P 1'
#
loop_
_entity.id
_entity.type
_entity.pdbx_description
1 polymer ?
#
loop_
_entity_poly.entity_id
_entity_poly.type
_entity_poly.pdbx_seq_one_letter_code
_entity_poly.pdbx_strand_id
1 'polypeptide(L)' 'MRIERRFTKPGQSAYAEIEFRKALSEIKNPDGSVVFRLDNIDVPAQFSQVAADILAQKYFRKAGVPARLKKIEENDVPS' A
#
# COMPACT_ATOMS: atom_id res chain seq x y z
N MET A 1 -19.56 22.03 10.62
CA MET A 1 -18.30 22.29 9.90
C MET A 1 -18.57 22.18 8.41
N ARG A 2 -18.28 23.21 7.59
CA ARG A 2 -18.49 23.21 6.13
C ARG A 2 -17.12 23.32 5.47
N ILE A 3 -16.69 22.31 4.73
CA ILE A 3 -15.40 22.27 4.03
C ILE A 3 -15.69 22.42 2.54
N GLU A 4 -15.16 23.48 1.92
CA GLU A 4 -15.25 23.67 0.48
C GLU A 4 -14.32 22.72 -0.26
N ARG A 5 -14.84 22.08 -1.31
CA ARG A 5 -14.05 21.20 -2.18
C ARG A 5 -13.42 22.00 -3.32
N ARG A 6 -12.12 21.82 -3.54
CA ARG A 6 -11.37 22.47 -4.64
C ARG A 6 -10.97 21.48 -5.74
N PHE A 7 -10.56 20.27 -5.34
CA PHE A 7 -10.04 19.24 -6.26
C PHE A 7 -10.83 17.92 -6.23
N THR A 8 -11.97 17.90 -5.52
CA THR A 8 -12.81 16.70 -5.41
C THR A 8 -14.26 17.03 -5.70
N LYS A 9 -15.02 16.04 -6.16
CA LYS A 9 -16.46 16.18 -6.44
C LYS A 9 -17.26 15.46 -5.35
N PRO A 10 -18.42 15.98 -4.93
CA PRO A 10 -19.32 15.27 -4.02
C PRO A 10 -19.69 13.90 -4.57
N GLY A 11 -19.73 12.86 -3.72
CA GLY A 11 -20.12 11.51 -4.12
C GLY A 11 -19.09 10.74 -4.95
N GLN A 12 -17.94 11.34 -5.27
CA GLN A 12 -16.87 10.71 -6.06
C GLN A 12 -15.64 10.43 -5.18
N SER A 13 -15.00 9.29 -5.42
CA SER A 13 -13.70 8.97 -4.80
C SER A 13 -12.64 9.98 -5.25
N ALA A 14 -11.72 10.33 -4.35
CA ALA A 14 -10.56 11.16 -4.68
C ALA A 14 -9.65 10.52 -5.75
N TYR A 15 -9.74 9.21 -5.95
CA TYR A 15 -8.96 8.45 -6.93
C TYR A 15 -9.73 8.15 -8.22
N ALA A 16 -10.98 8.61 -8.36
CA ALA A 16 -11.85 8.20 -9.46
C ALA A 16 -11.39 8.64 -10.86
N GLU A 17 -10.51 9.64 -10.93
CA GLU A 17 -9.92 10.13 -12.19
C GLU A 17 -8.53 9.51 -12.46
N ILE A 18 -8.06 8.61 -11.60
CA ILE A 18 -6.81 7.87 -11.79
C ILE A 18 -7.16 6.46 -12.27
N GLU A 19 -6.62 6.08 -13.43
CA GLU A 19 -6.72 4.71 -13.90
C GLU A 19 -5.77 3.80 -13.13
N PHE A 20 -6.25 2.64 -12.68
CA PHE A 20 -5.45 1.64 -12.00
C PHE A 20 -5.39 0.36 -12.83
N ARG A 21 -4.23 -0.31 -12.76
CA ARG A 21 -4.05 -1.66 -13.30
C ARG A 21 -3.61 -2.60 -12.19
N LYS A 22 -3.92 -3.88 -12.37
CA LYS A 22 -3.37 -4.95 -11.53
C LYS A 22 -1.89 -5.16 -11.87
N ALA A 23 -1.09 -5.36 -10.84
CA ALA A 23 0.31 -5.73 -10.95
C ALA A 23 0.66 -6.86 -9.98
N LEU A 24 1.75 -7.55 -10.30
CA LEU A 24 2.41 -8.53 -9.46
C LEU A 24 3.76 -7.96 -9.06
N SER A 25 4.08 -7.96 -7.77
CA SER A 25 5.43 -7.70 -7.28
C SER A 25 6.03 -8.98 -6.73
N GLU A 26 7.21 -9.36 -7.21
CA GLU A 26 7.88 -10.61 -6.84
C GLU A 26 9.38 -10.35 -6.66
N ILE A 27 9.92 -10.77 -5.51
CA ILE A 27 11.34 -10.72 -5.18
C ILE A 27 11.82 -12.15 -5.05
N LYS A 28 12.85 -12.51 -5.80
CA LYS A 28 13.47 -13.84 -5.77
C LYS A 28 14.93 -13.77 -5.33
N ASN A 29 15.39 -14.83 -4.69
CA ASN A 29 16.80 -15.10 -4.51
C ASN A 29 17.45 -15.52 -5.85
N PRO A 30 18.80 -15.50 -5.94
CA PRO A 30 19.50 -15.97 -7.13
C PRO A 30 19.21 -17.43 -7.51
N ASP A 31 18.87 -18.26 -6.53
CA ASP A 31 18.46 -19.66 -6.72
C ASP A 31 17.01 -19.82 -7.24
N GLY A 32 16.29 -18.72 -7.43
CA GLY A 32 14.90 -18.68 -7.91
C GLY A 32 13.84 -18.80 -6.81
N SER A 33 14.21 -19.04 -5.55
CA SER A 33 13.26 -19.09 -4.44
C SER A 33 12.62 -17.72 -4.17
N VAL A 34 11.33 -17.71 -3.84
CA VAL A 34 10.56 -16.47 -3.64
C VAL A 34 10.77 -15.94 -2.22
N VAL A 35 11.28 -14.72 -2.11
CA VAL A 35 11.46 -13.99 -0.84
C VAL A 35 10.21 -13.21 -0.47
N PHE A 36 9.54 -12.66 -1.47
CA PHE A 36 8.31 -11.89 -1.31
C PHE A 36 7.52 -11.98 -2.60
N ARG A 37 6.21 -12.19 -2.48
CA ARG A 37 5.30 -12.13 -3.61
C ARG A 37 4.02 -11.47 -3.14
N LEU A 38 3.56 -10.48 -3.91
CA LEU A 38 2.28 -9.83 -3.70
C LEU A 38 1.59 -9.65 -5.04
N ASP A 39 0.46 -10.34 -5.18
CA ASP A 39 -0.31 -10.41 -6.41
C ASP A 39 -1.52 -9.45 -6.36
N ASN A 40 -2.05 -9.10 -7.53
CA ASN A 40 -3.27 -8.32 -7.70
C ASN A 40 -3.28 -6.95 -7.00
N ILE A 41 -2.12 -6.29 -6.88
CA ILE A 41 -2.05 -4.92 -6.35
C ILE A 41 -2.58 -3.93 -7.38
N ASP A 42 -3.41 -2.98 -6.93
CA ASP A 42 -3.81 -1.85 -7.76
C ASP A 42 -2.74 -0.77 -7.71
N VAL A 43 -2.15 -0.46 -8.87
CA VAL A 43 -1.20 0.64 -9.04
C VAL A 43 -1.69 1.57 -10.14
N PRO A 44 -1.39 2.87 -10.09
CA PRO A 44 -1.72 3.78 -11.18
C PRO A 44 -1.18 3.23 -12.50
N ALA A 45 -1.99 3.28 -13.57
CA ALA A 45 -1.68 2.63 -14.84
C ALA A 45 -0.32 3.07 -15.41
N GLN A 46 0.05 4.34 -15.20
CA GLN A 46 1.32 4.93 -15.63
C GLN A 46 2.56 4.45 -14.87
N PHE A 47 2.41 3.70 -13.77
CA PHE A 47 3.56 3.19 -13.03
C PHE A 47 4.26 2.09 -13.82
N SER A 48 5.57 2.24 -13.98
CA SER A 48 6.45 1.16 -14.44
C SER A 48 6.43 0.00 -13.45
N GLN A 49 6.86 -1.18 -13.90
CA GLN A 49 6.99 -2.33 -13.00
C GLN A 49 7.90 -2.02 -11.80
N VAL A 50 9.02 -1.33 -12.04
CA VAL A 50 9.94 -0.89 -10.97
C VAL A 50 9.24 0.02 -9.95
N ALA A 51 8.39 0.94 -10.39
CA ALA A 51 7.63 1.80 -9.48
C ALA A 51 6.61 1.00 -8.65
N ALA A 52 5.94 0.01 -9.25
CA ALA A 52 5.05 -0.90 -8.54
C ALA A 52 5.81 -1.74 -7.50
N ASP A 53 7.01 -2.22 -7.83
CA ASP A 53 7.86 -2.99 -6.92
C ASP A 53 8.37 -2.14 -5.75
N ILE A 54 8.79 -0.90 -5.99
CA ILE A 54 9.18 0.03 -4.92
C ILE A 54 8.00 0.28 -3.96
N LEU A 55 6.80 0.50 -4.50
CA LEU A 55 5.58 0.68 -3.70
C LEU A 55 5.31 -0.55 -2.83
N ALA A 56 5.33 -1.74 -3.42
CA ALA A 56 5.08 -2.99 -2.70
C ALA A 56 6.14 -3.24 -1.61
N GLN A 57 7.41 -2.99 -1.92
CA GLN A 57 8.51 -3.15 -0.97
C GLN A 57 8.44 -2.16 0.19
N LYS A 58 8.08 -0.89 -0.07
CA LYS A 58 8.10 0.16 0.94
C LYS A 58 6.88 0.14 1.85
N TYR A 59 5.69 -0.17 1.29
CA TYR A 59 4.43 0.00 2.00
C TYR A 59 3.69 -1.30 2.29
N PHE A 60 3.90 -2.36 1.51
CA PHE A 60 3.17 -3.63 1.68
C PHE A 60 4.02 -4.76 2.26
N ARG A 61 5.34 -4.70 2.11
CA ARG A 61 6.24 -5.68 2.73
C ARG A 61 6.25 -5.49 4.24
N LYS A 62 5.60 -6.41 4.95
CA LYS A 62 5.50 -6.45 6.42
C LYS A 62 6.71 -7.10 7.09
N ALA A 63 7.90 -6.98 6.51
CA ALA A 63 9.11 -7.54 7.12
C ALA A 63 9.38 -6.85 8.48
N GLY A 64 9.41 -7.62 9.56
CA GLY A 64 9.57 -7.09 10.92
C GLY A 64 8.28 -6.60 11.60
N VAL A 65 7.13 -6.62 10.92
CA VAL A 65 5.84 -6.28 11.54
C VAL A 65 5.23 -7.54 12.18
N PRO A 66 4.97 -7.55 13.50
CA PRO A 66 4.37 -8.71 14.17
C PRO A 66 2.98 -9.06 13.62
N ALA A 67 2.71 -10.35 13.42
CA ALA A 67 1.41 -10.83 12.96
C ALA A 67 0.30 -10.72 14.02
N ARG A 68 0.68 -10.66 15.30
CA ARG A 68 -0.23 -10.51 16.44
C ARG A 68 0.33 -9.48 17.39
N LEU A 69 -0.53 -8.60 17.86
CA LEU A 69 -0.20 -7.58 18.84
C LEU A 69 -0.81 -7.98 20.19
N LYS A 70 -0.11 -7.61 21.27
CA LYS A 70 -0.63 -7.67 22.64
C LYS A 70 -0.85 -6.23 23.10
N LYS A 71 -2.04 -5.91 23.61
CA LYS A 71 -2.28 -4.61 24.24
C LYS A 71 -1.36 -4.47 25.45
N ILE A 72 -0.68 -3.33 25.53
CA ILE A 72 0.10 -2.91 26.68
C ILE A 72 -0.45 -1.57 27.15
N GLU A 73 -0.30 -1.28 28.44
CA GLU A 73 -0.61 0.04 28.97
C GLU A 73 0.48 1.02 28.52
N GLU A 74 0.07 2.13 27.93
CA GLU A 74 0.96 3.20 27.49
C GLU A 74 0.74 4.40 28.41
N ASN A 75 1.55 4.52 29.46
CA ASN A 75 1.36 5.49 30.55
C ASN A 75 1.28 6.96 30.09
N ASP A 76 1.84 7.27 28.92
CA ASP A 76 1.86 8.61 28.33
C ASP A 76 0.74 8.86 27.31
N VAL A 77 -0.13 7.87 27.06
CA VAL A 77 -1.25 7.95 26.11
C VAL A 77 -2.57 7.88 26.88
N PRO A 78 -3.44 8.91 26.79
CA PRO A 78 -4.75 8.87 27.43
C PRO A 78 -5.56 7.65 26.99
N SER A 79 -6.19 6.99 27.97
CA SER A 79 -6.98 5.76 27.81
C SER A 79 -8.40 6.03 27.30
#